data_AF-V5U2X7-F1
#
_entry.id   AF-V5U2X7-F1
#
_cell.length_a   1.000
_cell.length_b   1.000
_cell.length_c   1.000
_cell.angle_alpha   90.00
_cell.angle_beta   90.00
_cell.angle_gamma   90.00
#
_symmetry.space_group_name_H-M   'P 1'
#
loop_
_entity.id
_entity.type
_entity.pdbx_description
1 polymer ?
#
loop_
_entity_poly.entity_id
_entity_poly.type
_entity_poly.pdbx_seq_one_letter_code
_entity_poly.pdbx_strand_id
1 'polypeptide(L)'
;MEKLRRARQNENEFYDSDFFIKAQDILPDWTSHIVITDVEYDPVCTQVYVSFGQNPAHRVIDCMVKEAGIWKVQSVARVPVAKGKS
;
A
#
# COMPACT_ATOMS: atom_id res chain seq x y z
N MET A 1 7.72 6.08 -38.56
CA MET A 1 7.55 5.37 -37.28
C MET A 1 6.79 6.28 -36.35
N GLU A 2 5.46 6.14 -36.42
CA GLU A 2 4.48 6.96 -35.72
C GLU A 2 4.30 6.46 -34.26
N LYS A 3 4.27 7.42 -33.33
CA LYS A 3 3.65 7.41 -31.98
C LYS A 3 3.80 6.14 -31.11
N LEU A 4 4.52 6.28 -29.98
CA LEU A 4 4.17 5.64 -28.68
C LEU A 4 5.07 6.14 -27.52
N ARG A 5 5.38 7.43 -27.44
CA ARG A 5 6.11 7.98 -26.27
C ARG A 5 5.41 9.20 -25.66
N ARG A 6 4.14 9.01 -25.33
CA ARG A 6 3.42 9.83 -24.33
C ARG A 6 2.82 8.90 -23.30
N ALA A 7 3.68 8.28 -22.50
CA ALA A 7 3.27 7.60 -21.28
C ALA A 7 4.21 8.04 -20.16
N ARG A 8 3.71 8.99 -19.36
CA ARG A 8 4.17 9.44 -18.02
C ARG A 8 5.42 10.31 -17.98
N GLN A 9 5.20 11.55 -17.53
CA GLN A 9 6.19 12.62 -17.44
C GLN A 9 7.10 12.58 -16.20
N ASN A 10 7.13 11.52 -15.39
CA ASN A 10 8.00 11.51 -14.20
C ASN A 10 8.38 10.09 -13.79
N GLU A 11 9.43 9.57 -14.43
CA GLU A 11 10.01 8.25 -14.16
C GLU A 11 10.79 8.25 -12.83
N ASN A 12 11.24 9.42 -12.37
CA ASN A 12 12.07 9.61 -11.18
C ASN A 12 11.28 9.92 -9.90
N GLU A 13 9.96 10.14 -9.98
CA GLU A 13 9.15 10.62 -8.84
C GLU A 13 8.42 9.47 -8.11
N PHE A 14 8.54 8.23 -8.58
CA PHE A 14 7.65 7.12 -8.19
C PHE A 14 8.25 6.04 -7.27
N TYR A 15 9.57 6.03 -7.02
CA TYR A 15 10.24 4.97 -6.25
C TYR A 15 11.08 5.54 -5.09
N ASP A 16 10.51 6.44 -4.31
CA ASP A 16 11.12 6.96 -3.08
C ASP A 16 10.93 6.03 -1.87
N SER A 17 10.30 4.87 -2.10
CA SER A 17 9.90 3.87 -1.11
C SER A 17 9.57 2.55 -1.80
N ASP A 18 9.64 1.44 -1.04
CA ASP A 18 9.15 0.14 -1.48
C ASP A 18 7.66 0.23 -1.85
N PHE A 19 7.29 -0.43 -2.94
CA PHE A 19 5.95 -0.29 -3.51
C PHE A 19 4.84 -0.84 -2.60
N PHE A 20 5.09 -1.91 -1.86
CA PHE A 20 4.07 -2.63 -1.07
C PHE A 20 4.03 -2.13 0.36
N ILE A 21 5.18 -1.92 0.98
CA ILE A 21 5.20 -1.43 2.35
C ILE A 21 5.18 0.10 2.41
N LYS A 22 5.45 0.82 1.31
CA LYS A 22 5.52 2.30 1.31
C LYS A 22 6.52 2.83 2.33
N ALA A 23 7.67 2.16 2.45
CA ALA A 23 8.77 2.49 3.35
C ALA A 23 10.11 2.33 2.64
N GLN A 24 11.14 3.05 3.09
CA GLN A 24 12.51 2.91 2.57
C GLN A 24 13.26 1.72 3.16
N ASP A 25 12.86 1.27 4.35
CA ASP A 25 13.47 0.14 5.03
C ASP A 25 12.43 -0.55 5.94
N ILE A 26 12.75 -1.76 6.38
CA ILE A 26 11.96 -2.56 7.31
C ILE A 26 12.57 -2.44 8.70
N LEU A 27 11.78 -2.07 9.70
CA LEU A 27 12.26 -2.02 11.08
C LEU A 27 12.30 -3.42 11.71
N PRO A 28 13.19 -3.67 12.69
CA PRO A 28 13.40 -5.00 13.26
C PRO A 28 12.14 -5.70 13.81
N ASP A 29 11.18 -4.94 14.31
CA ASP A 29 9.94 -5.46 14.90
C ASP A 29 8.83 -5.73 13.88
N TRP A 30 8.93 -5.20 12.66
CA TRP A 30 7.85 -5.30 11.66
C TRP A 30 7.57 -6.74 11.25
N THR A 31 8.61 -7.54 11.00
CA THR A 31 8.48 -8.92 10.52
C THR A 31 7.77 -9.84 11.52
N SER A 32 7.78 -9.48 12.80
CA SER A 32 7.09 -10.21 13.87
C SER A 32 5.75 -9.57 14.28
N HIS A 33 5.45 -8.36 13.80
CA HIS A 33 4.26 -7.58 14.18
C HIS A 33 3.61 -6.97 12.93
N ILE A 34 3.01 -7.82 12.11
CA ILE A 34 2.14 -7.42 10.99
C ILE A 34 0.71 -7.75 11.39
N VAL A 35 -0.16 -6.74 11.44
CA VAL A 35 -1.55 -6.90 11.90
C VAL A 35 -2.50 -6.34 10.85
N ILE A 36 -3.51 -7.13 10.49
CA ILE A 36 -4.66 -6.64 9.74
C ILE A 36 -5.58 -5.93 10.73
N THR A 37 -5.73 -4.61 10.60
CA THR A 37 -6.55 -3.81 11.54
C THR A 37 -8.00 -3.71 11.10
N ASP A 38 -8.27 -3.78 9.80
CA ASP A 38 -9.62 -3.69 9.27
C ASP A 38 -9.72 -4.27 7.85
N VAL A 39 -10.94 -4.61 7.44
CA VAL A 39 -11.28 -5.08 6.09
C VAL A 39 -12.62 -4.48 5.66
N GLU A 40 -12.59 -3.70 4.59
CA GLU A 40 -13.77 -3.06 4.02
C GLU A 40 -14.02 -3.57 2.60
N TYR A 41 -15.26 -3.89 2.27
CA TYR A 41 -15.63 -4.25 0.90
C TYR A 41 -16.05 -3.00 0.11
N ASP A 42 -15.37 -2.72 -1.00
CA ASP A 42 -15.74 -1.70 -1.97
C ASP A 42 -16.10 -2.35 -3.32
N PRO A 43 -17.02 -1.77 -4.13
CA PRO A 43 -17.39 -2.31 -5.44
C PRO A 43 -16.23 -2.51 -6.43
N VAL A 44 -15.11 -1.80 -6.25
CA VAL A 44 -13.89 -1.93 -7.06
C VAL A 44 -12.97 -3.01 -6.51
N CYS A 45 -12.76 -3.07 -5.19
CA CYS A 45 -11.91 -4.08 -4.54
C CYS A 45 -12.19 -4.18 -3.02
N THR A 46 -11.72 -5.25 -2.39
CA THR A 46 -11.70 -5.34 -0.93
C THR A 46 -10.49 -4.58 -0.38
N GLN A 47 -10.71 -3.54 0.41
CA GLN A 47 -9.67 -2.77 1.09
C GLN A 47 -9.25 -3.51 2.37
N VAL A 48 -7.96 -3.83 2.49
CA VAL A 48 -7.39 -4.50 3.65
C VAL A 48 -6.37 -3.56 4.30
N TYR A 49 -6.62 -3.18 5.56
CA TYR A 49 -5.77 -2.26 6.30
C TYR A 49 -4.70 -3.04 7.04
N VAL A 50 -3.43 -2.80 6.70
CA VAL A 50 -2.29 -3.49 7.27
C VAL A 50 -1.45 -2.51 8.08
N SER A 51 -1.13 -2.89 9.32
CA SER A 51 -0.26 -2.15 10.23
C SER A 51 1.02 -2.91 10.50
N PHE A 52 2.15 -2.20 10.54
CA PHE A 52 3.48 -2.77 10.76
C PHE A 52 4.11 -2.24 12.05
N GLY A 53 4.73 -3.13 12.80
CA GLY A 53 5.43 -2.85 14.05
C GLY A 53 4.51 -2.87 15.28
N GLN A 54 5.12 -2.92 16.47
CA GLN A 54 4.40 -2.91 17.75
C GLN A 54 3.64 -1.60 17.97
N ASN A 55 4.20 -0.49 17.50
CA ASN A 55 3.53 0.79 17.44
C ASN A 55 3.11 1.05 15.99
N PRO A 56 1.81 0.95 15.62
CA PRO A 56 1.34 0.96 14.25
C PRO A 56 1.33 2.36 13.63
N ALA A 57 2.45 3.07 13.71
CA ALA A 57 2.69 4.33 13.00
C ALA A 57 2.76 4.11 11.49
N HIS A 58 3.13 2.90 11.06
CA HIS A 58 3.26 2.54 9.67
C HIS A 58 2.09 1.67 9.20
N ARG A 59 1.24 2.21 8.32
CA ARG A 59 0.03 1.56 7.83
C ARG A 59 -0.14 1.71 6.32
N VAL A 60 -0.64 0.67 5.67
CA VAL A 60 -1.00 0.66 4.25
C VAL A 60 -2.42 0.11 4.08
N ILE A 61 -3.02 0.38 2.92
CA ILE A 61 -4.28 -0.20 2.49
C ILE A 61 -4.01 -0.97 1.20
N ASP A 62 -4.26 -2.27 1.23
CA ASP A 62 -4.19 -3.13 0.06
C ASP A 62 -5.57 -3.22 -0.58
N CYS A 63 -5.65 -2.87 -1.86
CA CYS A 63 -6.85 -3.07 -2.68
C CYS A 63 -6.76 -4.48 -3.29
N MET A 64 -7.56 -5.40 -2.77
CA MET A 64 -7.52 -6.82 -3.07
C MET A 64 -8.67 -7.21 -4.01
N VAL A 65 -8.35 -7.91 -5.09
CA VAL A 65 -9.34 -8.48 -6.03
C VAL A 65 -9.24 -9.99 -6.05
N LYS A 66 -10.35 -10.68 -6.32
CA LYS A 66 -10.38 -12.14 -6.40
C LYS A 66 -10.52 -12.58 -7.86
N GLU A 67 -9.46 -13.11 -8.42
CA GLU A 67 -9.41 -13.61 -9.79
C GLU A 67 -9.26 -15.13 -9.79
N ALA A 68 -10.16 -15.83 -10.49
CA ALA A 68 -10.19 -17.30 -10.51
C ALA A 68 -10.15 -17.94 -9.11
N GLY A 69 -10.80 -17.31 -8.13
CA GLY A 69 -10.86 -17.78 -6.74
C GLY A 69 -9.64 -17.43 -5.89
N ILE A 70 -8.63 -16.75 -6.45
CA ILE A 70 -7.38 -16.39 -5.77
C ILE A 70 -7.35 -14.88 -5.51
N TRP A 71 -6.99 -14.50 -4.28
CA TRP A 71 -6.81 -13.09 -3.92
C TRP A 71 -5.50 -12.53 -4.49
N LYS A 72 -5.58 -11.35 -5.09
CA LYS A 72 -4.46 -10.62 -5.67
C LYS A 72 -4.46 -9.18 -5.18
N VAL A 73 -3.28 -8.64 -4.93
CA VAL A 73 -3.08 -7.21 -4.67
C VAL A 73 -3.19 -6.48 -6.00
N GLN A 74 -4.19 -5.60 -6.15
CA GLN A 74 -4.36 -4.76 -7.33
C GLN A 74 -3.60 -3.43 -7.16
N SER A 75 -3.65 -2.82 -5.98
CA SER A 75 -2.90 -1.61 -5.66
C SER A 75 -2.66 -1.47 -4.15
N VAL A 76 -1.69 -0.63 -3.77
CA VAL A 76 -1.37 -0.34 -2.38
C VAL A 76 -1.21 1.16 -2.18
N ALA A 77 -1.83 1.68 -1.13
CA ALA A 77 -1.77 3.09 -0.74
C ALA A 77 -1.28 3.26 0.71
N ARG A 78 -0.62 4.39 0.97
CA ARG A 78 -0.19 4.76 2.32
C ARG A 78 -1.36 5.33 3.11
N VAL A 79 -1.58 4.88 4.34
CA VAL A 79 -2.53 5.55 5.26
C VAL A 79 -1.83 6.73 5.92
N PRO A 80 -2.30 7.97 5.75
CA PRO A 80 -1.75 9.11 6.49
C PRO A 80 -1.97 8.93 8.00
N VAL A 81 -0.97 9.26 8.80
CA VAL A 81 -1.18 9.44 10.24
C VAL A 81 -2.05 10.69 10.40
N ALA A 82 -3.22 10.55 11.01
CA ALA A 82 -4.06 11.70 11.32
C ALA A 82 -3.24 12.66 12.19
N LYS A 83 -2.99 13.89 11.69
CA LYS A 83 -2.36 14.94 12.50
C LYS A 83 -3.36 15.31 13.59
N GLY A 84 -3.13 14.83 14.81
CA GLY A 84 -3.79 15.39 15.99
C GLY A 84 -3.54 16.89 16.01
N LYS A 85 -4.59 17.70 16.12
CA LYS A 85 -4.45 19.14 16.38
C LYS A 85 -3.75 19.25 17.74
N SER A 86 -2.47 19.62 17.72
CA SER A 86 -1.78 20.14 18.91
C SER A 86 -2.29 21.53 19.24
#